data_AF-E9EI28-F1
#
_entry.id   AF-E9EI28-F1
#
_cell.length_a   1.000
_cell.length_b   1.000
_cell.length_c   1.000
_cell.angle_alpha   90.00
_cell.angle_beta   90.00
_cell.angle_gamma   90.00
#
_symmetry.space_group_name_H-M   'P 1'
#
loop_
_entity.id
_entity.type
_entity.pdbx_description
1 polymer ?
#
loop_
_entity_poly.entity_id
_entity_poly.type
_entity_poly.pdbx_seq_one_letter_code
_entity_poly.pdbx_strand_id
1 'polypeptide(L)'
;MERASRVLSTCSTSYTVFHTRGFNHSEPFPRQHADHCIKILRKSLMCAADVTPMVYLPDEKIKSAYKADFNMRRKCKNFDRIQQWARDHAAAA
;
A
#
# COMPACT_ATOMS: atom_id res chain seq x y z
N MET A 1 -36.16 -10.58 -4.16
CA MET A 1 -34.79 -11.07 -4.43
C MET A 1 -34.10 -10.38 -5.63
N GLU A 2 -34.66 -9.29 -6.19
CA GLU A 2 -34.09 -8.61 -7.38
C GLU A 2 -33.02 -7.54 -7.10
N ARG A 3 -32.78 -7.16 -5.85
CA ARG A 3 -31.80 -6.11 -5.51
C ARG A 3 -30.36 -6.62 -5.35
N ALA A 4 -30.16 -7.93 -5.10
CA ALA A 4 -28.82 -8.52 -4.98
C ALA A 4 -28.17 -8.80 -6.34
N SER A 5 -28.97 -9.01 -7.41
CA SER A 5 -28.47 -9.32 -8.75
C SER A 5 -27.86 -8.10 -9.47
N ARG A 6 -28.33 -6.88 -9.19
CA ARG A 6 -27.80 -5.65 -9.81
C ARG A 6 -26.40 -5.25 -9.31
N VAL A 7 -26.01 -5.66 -8.10
CA VAL A 7 -24.70 -5.30 -7.53
C VAL A 7 -23.57 -6.20 -8.06
N LEU A 8 -23.88 -7.46 -8.39
CA LEU A 8 -22.91 -8.40 -8.94
C LEU A 8 -22.58 -8.12 -10.43
N SER A 9 -23.55 -7.58 -11.18
CA SER A 9 -23.34 -7.19 -12.59
C SER A 9 -22.32 -6.05 -12.73
N THR A 10 -22.34 -5.06 -11.84
CA THR A 10 -21.39 -3.93 -11.88
C THR A 10 -19.98 -4.29 -11.42
N CYS A 11 -19.83 -5.38 -10.65
CA CYS A 11 -18.51 -5.87 -10.22
C CYS A 11 -17.81 -6.65 -11.35
N SER A 12 -18.54 -7.46 -12.12
CA SER A 12 -17.99 -8.24 -13.24
C SER A 12 -17.58 -7.37 -14.45
N THR A 13 -18.32 -6.29 -14.70
CA THR A 13 -18.01 -5.35 -15.80
C THR A 13 -16.73 -4.55 -15.56
N SER A 14 -16.32 -4.35 -14.30
CA SER A 14 -15.09 -3.60 -13.98
C SER A 14 -13.83 -4.44 -14.18
N TYR A 15 -13.91 -5.75 -13.99
CA TYR A 15 -12.76 -6.67 -14.10
C TYR A 15 -12.50 -7.15 -15.54
N THR A 16 -13.55 -7.29 -16.37
CA THR A 16 -13.44 -7.81 -17.74
C THR A 16 -12.94 -6.77 -18.77
N VAL A 17 -12.99 -5.47 -18.45
CA VAL A 17 -12.41 -4.40 -19.31
C VAL A 17 -10.87 -4.45 -19.31
N PHE A 18 -10.24 -4.99 -18.25
CA PHE A 18 -8.77 -5.05 -18.14
C PHE A 18 -8.12 -6.24 -18.87
N HIS A 19 -8.88 -7.24 -19.31
CA HIS A 19 -8.29 -8.49 -19.82
C HIS A 19 -8.38 -8.71 -21.34
N THR A 20 -9.00 -7.80 -22.10
CA THR A 20 -9.24 -8.05 -23.55
C THR A 20 -8.83 -6.94 -24.52
N ARG A 21 -8.27 -5.82 -24.04
CA ARG A 21 -7.70 -4.79 -24.93
C ARG A 21 -6.24 -4.57 -24.63
N GLY A 22 -5.42 -5.44 -25.22
CA GLY A 22 -3.99 -5.20 -25.39
C GLY A 22 -3.75 -3.81 -25.97
N PHE A 23 -2.69 -3.18 -25.44
CA PHE A 23 -1.99 -1.99 -25.91
C PHE A 23 -2.32 -1.57 -27.36
N ASN A 24 -3.41 -0.82 -27.56
CA ASN A 24 -3.66 -0.09 -28.79
C ASN A 24 -3.27 1.38 -28.57
N HIS A 25 -2.19 1.81 -29.20
CA HIS A 25 -1.41 3.01 -28.87
C HIS A 25 -1.97 4.34 -29.40
N SER A 26 -3.29 4.45 -29.65
CA SER A 26 -3.86 5.63 -30.32
C SER A 26 -4.72 6.55 -29.44
N GLU A 27 -4.76 6.38 -28.11
CA GLU A 27 -5.56 7.21 -27.19
C GLU A 27 -4.75 7.52 -25.90
N PRO A 28 -5.08 8.57 -25.10
CA PRO A 28 -4.39 8.87 -23.83
C PRO A 28 -4.59 7.81 -22.73
N PHE A 29 -5.36 6.75 -23.04
CA PHE A 29 -5.71 5.65 -22.15
C PHE A 29 -4.51 4.97 -21.45
N PRO A 30 -3.37 4.68 -22.11
CA PRO A 30 -2.21 4.06 -21.44
C PRO A 30 -1.61 4.97 -20.37
N ARG A 31 -1.55 6.29 -20.63
CA ARG A 31 -1.01 7.25 -19.67
C ARG A 31 -1.96 7.45 -18.50
N GLN A 32 -3.26 7.59 -18.76
CA GLN A 32 -4.28 7.73 -17.73
C GLN A 32 -4.36 6.50 -16.82
N HIS A 33 -4.25 5.30 -17.40
CA HIS A 33 -4.24 4.05 -16.63
C HIS A 33 -3.00 3.96 -15.74
N ALA A 34 -1.81 4.24 -16.28
CA ALA A 34 -0.58 4.30 -15.50
C ALA A 34 -0.67 5.32 -14.35
N ASP A 35 -1.18 6.53 -14.62
CA ASP A 35 -1.33 7.59 -13.62
C ASP A 35 -2.27 7.16 -12.47
N HIS A 36 -3.36 6.46 -12.79
CA HIS A 36 -4.29 5.91 -11.80
C HIS A 36 -3.61 4.83 -10.93
N CYS A 37 -2.93 3.87 -11.56
CA CYS A 37 -2.23 2.80 -10.87
C CYS A 37 -1.14 3.36 -9.93
N ILE A 38 -0.33 4.31 -10.42
CA ILE A 38 0.68 5.00 -9.61
C ILE A 38 0.03 5.74 -8.44
N LYS A 39 -1.15 6.37 -8.65
CA LYS A 39 -1.90 7.02 -7.56
C LYS A 39 -2.34 6.04 -6.48
N ILE A 40 -2.81 4.85 -6.84
CA ILE A 40 -3.20 3.82 -5.88
C ILE A 40 -1.99 3.30 -5.12
N LEU A 41 -0.92 2.94 -5.82
CA LEU A 41 0.31 2.45 -5.20
C LEU A 41 0.88 3.46 -4.21
N ARG A 42 0.98 4.73 -4.63
CA ARG A 42 1.44 5.81 -3.75
C ARG A 42 0.59 5.92 -2.48
N LYS A 43 -0.74 5.94 -2.61
CA LYS A 43 -1.64 6.03 -1.44
C LYS A 43 -1.52 4.82 -0.52
N SER A 44 -1.37 3.61 -1.08
CA SER A 44 -1.16 2.38 -0.32
C SER A 44 0.13 2.46 0.49
N LEU A 45 1.25 2.85 -0.15
CA LEU A 45 2.54 3.00 0.52
C LEU A 45 2.53 4.11 1.58
N MET A 46 1.86 5.24 1.32
CA MET A 46 1.70 6.31 2.30
C MET A 46 0.91 5.86 3.53
N CYS A 47 -0.15 5.06 3.34
CA CYS A 47 -0.98 4.52 4.41
C CYS A 47 -0.25 3.45 5.24
N ALA A 48 0.53 2.61 4.54
CA ALA A 48 1.35 1.57 5.15
C ALA A 48 2.70 2.09 5.67
N ALA A 49 2.96 3.40 5.60
CA ALA A 49 4.18 3.99 6.13
C ALA A 49 4.28 3.74 7.64
N ASP A 50 5.41 3.18 8.05
CA ASP A 50 5.57 2.63 9.38
C ASP A 50 6.83 3.18 10.06
N VAL A 51 6.63 3.68 11.27
CA VAL A 51 7.66 4.27 12.14
C VAL A 51 7.69 3.58 13.50
N THR A 52 6.97 2.46 13.65
CA THR A 52 6.90 1.78 14.96
C THR A 52 8.23 1.06 15.19
N PRO A 53 8.93 1.33 16.31
CA PRO A 53 10.20 0.69 16.61
C PRO A 53 10.07 -0.84 16.65
N MET A 54 11.04 -1.54 16.09
CA MET A 54 11.13 -3.00 16.21
C MET A 54 11.68 -3.35 17.59
N VAL A 55 10.84 -3.99 18.42
CA VAL A 55 11.24 -4.43 19.76
C VAL A 55 11.82 -5.83 19.66
N TYR A 56 12.93 -6.06 20.37
CA TYR A 56 13.56 -7.37 20.49
C TYR A 56 13.31 -7.91 21.90
N LEU A 57 12.76 -9.13 21.97
CA LEU A 57 12.47 -9.83 23.21
C LEU A 57 13.42 -11.03 23.37
N PRO A 58 13.81 -11.41 24.60
CA PRO A 58 14.58 -12.62 24.82
C PRO A 58 13.89 -13.85 24.20
N ASP A 59 14.67 -14.73 23.59
CA ASP A 59 14.18 -16.00 23.08
C ASP A 59 14.13 -17.04 24.22
N GLU A 60 12.95 -17.60 24.47
CA GLU A 60 12.73 -18.63 25.48
C GLU A 60 13.36 -19.98 25.09
N LYS A 61 13.61 -20.22 23.79
CA LYS A 61 14.15 -21.47 23.26
C LYS A 61 15.67 -21.46 23.14
N ILE A 62 16.29 -20.30 23.01
CA ILE A 62 17.74 -20.16 22.77
C ILE A 62 18.32 -19.21 23.79
N LYS A 63 19.20 -19.75 24.65
CA LYS A 63 19.89 -18.98 25.70
C LYS A 63 20.67 -17.81 25.07
N SER A 64 20.50 -16.62 25.62
CA SER A 64 21.16 -15.38 25.16
C SER A 64 20.80 -14.91 23.74
N ALA A 65 19.74 -15.44 23.12
CA ALA A 65 19.23 -14.94 21.85
C ALA A 65 18.07 -13.97 22.06
N TYR A 66 17.83 -13.12 21.06
CA TYR A 66 16.68 -12.21 21.01
C TYR A 66 15.91 -12.42 19.71
N LYS A 67 14.58 -12.36 19.80
CA LYS A 67 13.66 -12.42 18.66
C LYS A 67 12.95 -11.08 18.48
N ALA A 68 12.74 -10.67 17.23
CA ALA A 68 11.92 -9.51 16.94
C ALA A 68 10.44 -9.81 17.24
N ASP A 69 9.78 -8.90 17.95
CA ASP A 69 8.33 -8.97 18.15
C ASP A 69 7.60 -8.36 16.94
N PHE A 70 6.97 -9.22 16.14
CA PHE A 70 6.17 -8.82 14.98
C PHE A 70 4.70 -8.54 15.34
N ASN A 71 4.25 -8.80 16.58
CA ASN A 71 2.88 -8.57 17.01
C ASN A 71 2.64 -7.12 17.48
N MET A 72 3.38 -6.18 16.91
CA MET A 72 3.28 -4.77 17.25
C MET A 72 2.07 -4.11 16.57
N ARG A 73 1.23 -3.45 17.39
CA ARG A 73 0.06 -2.71 16.91
C ARG A 73 0.49 -1.49 16.11
N ARG A 74 0.29 -1.56 14.79
CA ARG A 74 0.42 -0.41 13.91
C ARG A 74 -0.79 0.53 14.09
N LYS A 75 -0.58 1.81 13.78
CA LYS A 75 -1.65 2.84 13.67
C LYS A 75 -1.44 3.59 12.37
N CYS A 76 -2.47 4.22 11.81
CA CYS A 76 -2.30 5.13 10.68
C CYS A 76 -1.59 6.41 11.14
N LYS A 77 -0.62 6.91 10.36
CA LYS A 77 0.15 8.13 10.67
C LYS A 77 -0.07 9.19 9.61
N ASN A 78 0.14 10.45 9.99
CA ASN A 78 0.19 11.55 9.03
C ASN A 78 1.52 11.46 8.26
N PHE A 79 1.45 11.12 6.97
CA PHE A 79 2.61 10.95 6.10
C PHE A 79 3.42 12.24 5.93
N ASP A 80 2.78 13.42 5.92
CA ASP A 80 3.49 14.70 5.77
C ASP A 80 4.42 14.98 6.95
N ARG A 81 4.03 14.55 8.15
CA ARG A 81 4.90 14.64 9.33
C ARG A 81 6.12 13.72 9.23
N ILE A 82 5.95 12.53 8.66
CA ILE A 82 7.06 11.59 8.43
C ILE A 82 8.05 12.21 7.44
N GLN A 83 7.55 12.78 6.33
CA GLN A 83 8.39 13.45 5.35
C GLN A 83 9.12 14.67 5.93
N GLN A 84 8.43 15.48 6.74
CA GLN A 84 9.03 16.65 7.35
C GLN A 84 10.19 16.25 8.27
N TRP A 85 9.95 15.27 9.15
CA TRP A 85 11.00 14.74 10.03
C TRP A 85 12.20 14.23 9.22
N ALA A 86 11.96 13.48 8.14
CA ALA A 86 13.03 12.96 7.28
C ALA A 86 13.84 14.07 6.59
N ARG A 87 13.21 15.19 6.19
CA ARG A 87 13.92 16.35 5.63
C ARG A 87 14.75 17.08 6.68
N ASP A 88 14.17 17.29 7.87
CA ASP A 88 14.83 18.01 8.97
C ASP A 88 16.05 17.25 9.53
N HIS A 89 16.04 15.92 9.39
CA HIS A 89 17.10 15.02 9.90
C HIS A 89 17.86 14.31 8.77
N ALA A 90 17.76 14.81 7.54
CA ALA A 90 18.57 14.30 6.44
C ALA A 90 20.05 14.57 6.78
N ALA A 91 20.87 13.51 6.83
CA ALA A 91 22.31 13.69 6.91
C ALA A 91 22.75 14.48 5.67
N ALA A 92 23.48 15.58 5.86
CA ALA A 92 24.07 16.33 4.75
C ALA A 92 24.87 15.35 3.89
N ALA A 93 24.57 15.34 2.59
CA ALA A 93 25.27 14.53 1.60
C ALA A 93 26.70 15.05 1.38
#